data_AF-A0AAV5S6G0-F1
#
_entry.id   AF-A0AAV5S6G0-F1
#
_cell.length_a   1.000
_cell.length_b   1.000
_cell.length_c   1.000
_cell.angle_alpha   90.00
_cell.angle_beta   90.00
_cell.angle_gamma   90.00
#
_symmetry.space_group_name_H-M   'P 1'
#
loop_
_entity.id
_entity.type
_entity.pdbx_description
1 polymer ?
#
loop_
_entity_poly.entity_id
_entity_poly.type
_entity_poly.pdbx_seq_one_letter_code
_entity_poly.pdbx_strand_id
1 'polypeptide(L)'
;MRDAVETITLILTIFRVFCWFVLLIVTTLYIGIITRRKVVHPNLHVLLLSMPLSYLIYIIPSACNLIIDSFQIQLPSLLPLILHALADFGLFGSSFNLFSFTFERLIATWRVDDYENISSRVSY
;
A
#
# COMPACT_ATOMS: atom_id res chain seq x y z
N MET A 1 -11.50 29.66 19.40
CA MET A 1 -11.06 29.16 18.07
C MET A 1 -9.88 28.19 18.19
N ARG A 2 -8.84 28.50 18.98
CA ARG A 2 -7.68 27.63 19.19
C ARG A 2 -8.04 26.24 19.76
N ASP A 3 -8.87 26.19 20.79
CA ASP A 3 -9.27 24.92 21.44
C ASP A 3 -10.08 24.00 20.52
N ALA A 4 -10.90 24.58 19.64
CA ALA A 4 -11.65 23.82 18.64
C ALA A 4 -10.72 23.21 17.58
N VAL A 5 -9.70 23.95 17.14
CA VAL A 5 -8.69 23.45 16.20
C VAL A 5 -7.88 22.32 16.83
N GLU A 6 -7.46 22.45 18.09
CA GLU A 6 -6.72 21.41 18.83
C GLU A 6 -7.55 20.14 19.03
N THR A 7 -8.84 20.28 19.30
CA THR A 7 -9.75 19.12 19.44
C THR A 7 -9.95 18.40 18.11
N ILE A 8 -10.11 19.14 17.01
CA ILE A 8 -10.28 18.57 15.67
C ILE A 8 -9.01 17.86 15.21
N THR A 9 -7.83 18.44 15.40
CA THR A 9 -6.56 17.79 15.03
C THR A 9 -6.31 16.53 15.84
N LEU A 10 -6.67 16.51 17.12
CA LEU A 10 -6.57 15.32 17.96
C LEU A 10 -7.48 14.19 17.46
N ILE A 11 -8.75 14.49 17.16
CA ILE A 11 -9.70 13.51 16.60
C ILE A 11 -9.19 12.95 15.27
N LEU A 12 -8.74 13.80 14.35
CA LEU A 12 -8.18 13.38 13.06
C LEU A 12 -6.93 12.52 13.23
N THR A 13 -6.08 12.82 14.21
CA THR A 13 -4.87 12.05 14.48
C THR A 13 -5.21 10.66 15.02
N ILE A 14 -6.15 10.55 15.96
CA ILE A 14 -6.62 9.27 16.50
C ILE A 14 -7.24 8.42 15.38
N PHE A 15 -8.12 9.03 14.57
CA PHE A 15 -8.75 8.36 13.44
C PHE A 15 -7.71 7.86 12.43
N ARG A 16 -6.72 8.69 12.08
CA ARG A 16 -5.63 8.32 11.17
C ARG A 16 -4.84 7.11 11.68
N VAL A 17 -4.46 7.11 12.96
CA VAL A 17 -3.74 6.00 13.59
C VAL A 17 -4.58 4.71 13.57
N PHE A 18 -5.87 4.81 13.90
CA PHE A 18 -6.79 3.68 13.84
C PHE A 18 -6.88 3.10 12.42
N CYS A 19 -7.06 3.95 11.40
CA CYS A 19 -7.08 3.53 10.01
C CYS A 19 -5.80 2.82 9.59
N TRP A 20 -4.62 3.33 9.96
CA TRP A 20 -3.34 2.67 9.67
C TRP A 20 -3.22 1.31 10.33
N PHE A 21 -3.66 1.17 11.58
CA PHE A 21 -3.61 -0.10 12.30
C PHE A 21 -4.51 -1.16 11.64
N VAL A 22 -5.75 -0.77 11.29
CA VAL A 22 -6.66 -1.62 10.53
C VAL A 22 -6.05 -1.99 9.18
N LEU A 23 -5.48 -1.03 8.45
CA LEU A 23 -4.90 -1.28 7.14
C LEU A 23 -3.70 -2.24 7.24
N LEU A 24 -2.86 -2.12 8.26
CA LEU A 24 -1.72 -3.01 8.50
C LEU A 24 -2.18 -4.44 8.79
N ILE A 25 -3.21 -4.63 9.63
CA ILE A 25 -3.79 -5.95 9.91
C ILE A 25 -4.36 -6.57 8.63
N VAL A 26 -5.19 -5.84 7.90
CA VAL A 26 -5.81 -6.31 6.65
C VAL A 26 -4.73 -6.66 5.63
N THR A 27 -3.71 -5.82 5.47
CA THR A 27 -2.58 -6.02 4.55
C THR A 27 -1.81 -7.29 4.91
N THR A 28 -1.53 -7.51 6.19
CA THR A 28 -0.79 -8.70 6.67
C THR A 28 -1.60 -9.98 6.45
N LEU A 29 -2.90 -9.96 6.77
CA LEU A 29 -3.81 -11.08 6.52
C LEU A 29 -3.92 -11.38 5.03
N TYR A 30 -4.03 -10.34 4.19
CA TYR A 30 -4.13 -10.46 2.75
C TYR A 30 -2.89 -11.08 2.11
N ILE A 31 -1.68 -10.62 2.50
CA ILE A 31 -0.42 -11.26 2.09
C ILE A 31 -0.39 -12.73 2.54
N GLY A 32 -0.77 -13.00 3.79
CA GLY A 32 -0.80 -14.37 4.33
C GLY A 32 -1.75 -15.32 3.58
N ILE A 33 -2.88 -14.80 3.08
CA ILE A 33 -3.84 -15.60 2.29
C ILE A 33 -3.32 -15.82 0.87
N ILE A 34 -2.81 -14.77 0.21
CA ILE A 34 -2.32 -14.84 -1.18
C ILE A 34 -1.10 -15.72 -1.32
N THR A 35 -0.19 -15.69 -0.35
CA THR A 35 1.01 -16.55 -0.36
C THR A 35 0.66 -18.03 -0.21
N ARG A 36 -0.47 -18.36 0.43
CA ARG A 36 -0.95 -19.74 0.62
C ARG A 36 -1.87 -20.23 -0.50
N ARG A 37 -2.46 -19.32 -1.29
CA ARG A 37 -3.36 -19.66 -2.40
C ARG A 37 -2.59 -19.66 -3.71
N LYS A 38 -2.60 -20.79 -4.44
CA LYS A 38 -2.19 -20.81 -5.85
C LYS A 38 -3.24 -20.06 -6.67
N VAL A 39 -2.93 -18.83 -7.08
CA VAL A 39 -3.80 -18.05 -7.97
C VAL A 39 -3.38 -18.32 -9.42
N VAL A 40 -4.37 -18.46 -10.30
CA VAL A 40 -4.32 -19.10 -11.63
C VAL A 40 -3.38 -18.40 -12.64
N HIS A 41 -3.00 -17.13 -12.42
CA HIS A 41 -2.15 -16.36 -13.33
C HIS A 41 -0.97 -15.71 -12.58
N PRO A 42 0.29 -15.96 -12.98
CA PRO A 42 1.47 -15.40 -12.32
C PRO A 42 1.51 -13.87 -12.39
N ASN A 43 1.06 -13.27 -13.50
CA ASN A 43 1.01 -11.81 -13.67
C ASN A 43 0.06 -11.17 -12.65
N LEU A 44 -1.13 -11.76 -12.47
CA LEU A 44 -2.11 -11.30 -11.50
C LEU A 44 -1.60 -11.47 -10.06
N HIS A 45 -0.88 -12.57 -9.78
CA HIS A 45 -0.30 -12.81 -8.45
C HIS A 45 0.74 -11.75 -8.06
N VAL A 46 1.61 -11.36 -9.00
CA VAL A 46 2.60 -10.28 -8.78
C VAL A 46 1.92 -8.93 -8.54
N LEU A 47 0.86 -8.61 -9.29
CA LEU A 47 0.08 -7.39 -9.09
C LEU A 47 -0.63 -7.39 -7.71
N LEU A 48 -1.27 -8.50 -7.36
CA LEU A 48 -1.95 -8.67 -6.08
C LEU A 48 -0.98 -8.61 -4.89
N LEU A 49 0.28 -9.02 -5.05
CA LEU A 49 1.28 -9.00 -3.99
C LEU A 49 2.03 -7.66 -3.90
N SER A 50 2.21 -6.96 -5.01
CA SER A 50 2.84 -5.64 -5.01
C SER A 50 1.97 -4.56 -4.35
N MET A 51 0.64 -4.71 -4.36
CA MET A 51 -0.29 -3.74 -3.78
C MET A 51 -0.13 -3.59 -2.27
N PRO A 52 -0.20 -4.68 -1.47
CA PRO A 52 0.00 -4.59 -0.03
C PRO A 52 1.43 -4.17 0.33
N LEU A 53 2.43 -4.49 -0.49
CA LEU A 53 3.81 -4.01 -0.29
C LEU A 53 3.92 -2.49 -0.43
N SER A 54 3.29 -1.89 -1.44
CA SER A 54 3.27 -0.43 -1.58
C SER A 54 2.61 0.27 -0.39
N TYR A 55 1.56 -0.32 0.18
CA TYR A 55 0.93 0.18 1.41
C TYR A 55 1.85 0.09 2.63
N LEU A 56 2.63 -0.98 2.77
CA LEU A 56 3.63 -1.08 3.87
C LEU A 56 4.72 -0.02 3.73
N ILE A 57 5.21 0.22 2.51
CA ILE A 57 6.19 1.27 2.20
C ILE A 57 5.64 2.67 2.50
N TYR A 58 4.33 2.87 2.41
CA TYR A 58 3.69 4.13 2.82
C TYR A 58 3.48 4.25 4.34
N ILE A 59 2.92 3.22 4.98
CA ILE A 59 2.53 3.27 6.40
C ILE A 59 3.74 3.39 7.30
N ILE A 60 4.80 2.61 7.05
CA ILE A 60 5.96 2.54 7.95
C ILE A 60 6.65 3.91 8.09
N PRO A 61 7.04 4.61 7.00
CA PRO A 61 7.65 5.93 7.10
C PRO A 61 6.70 6.98 7.69
N SER A 62 5.41 6.90 7.36
CA SER A 62 4.41 7.85 7.88
C SER A 62 4.19 7.69 9.39
N ALA A 63 4.18 6.45 9.89
CA ALA A 63 4.15 6.16 11.32
C ALA A 63 5.43 6.62 12.02
N CYS A 64 6.60 6.40 11.43
CA CYS A 64 7.86 6.90 11.95
C CYS A 64 7.87 8.43 12.07
N ASN A 65 7.44 9.15 11.03
CA ASN A 65 7.35 10.63 11.07
C ASN A 65 6.42 11.11 12.19
N LEU A 66 5.26 10.47 12.37
CA LEU A 66 4.32 10.82 13.43
C LEU A 66 4.92 10.64 14.83
N ILE A 67 5.63 9.54 15.05
CA ILE A 67 6.31 9.26 16.33
C ILE A 67 7.42 10.30 16.56
N ILE A 68 8.25 10.55 15.56
CA ILE A 68 9.33 11.54 15.62
C ILE A 68 8.80 12.92 16.00
N ASP A 69 7.73 13.37 15.34
CA ASP A 69 7.10 14.67 15.60
C ASP A 69 6.49 14.73 17.01
N SER A 70 5.88 13.62 17.47
CA SER A 70 5.25 13.54 18.79
C SER A 70 6.26 13.56 19.94
N PHE A 71 7.44 12.98 19.74
CA PHE A 71 8.51 12.93 20.75
C PHE A 71 9.55 14.06 20.59
N GLN A 72 9.35 14.97 19.63
CA GLN A 72 10.28 16.07 19.32
C GLN A 72 11.73 15.61 19.15
N ILE A 73 11.92 14.43 18.56
CA ILE A 73 13.26 13.87 18.37
C ILE A 73 13.95 14.68 17.27
N GLN A 74 15.10 15.28 17.58
CA GLN A 74 15.91 15.96 16.56
C GLN A 74 16.65 14.92 15.72
N LEU A 75 16.12 14.64 14.53
CA LEU A 75 16.80 13.77 13.56
C LEU A 75 17.80 14.55 12.70
N PRO A 76 18.81 13.86 12.15
CA PRO A 76 19.65 14.44 11.10
C PRO A 76 18.78 14.95 9.95
N SER A 77 19.09 16.12 9.40
CA SER A 77 18.31 16.81 8.36
C SER A 77 17.94 15.97 7.13
N LEU A 78 18.72 14.93 6.85
CA LEU A 78 18.52 14.00 5.73
C LEU A 78 17.43 12.95 5.98
N LEU A 79 17.22 12.54 7.23
CA LEU A 79 16.31 11.45 7.57
C LEU A 79 14.82 11.77 7.35
N PRO A 80 14.28 12.95 7.72
CA PRO A 80 12.89 13.29 7.42
C PRO A 80 12.64 13.42 5.91
N LEU A 81 13.63 13.90 5.14
CA LEU A 81 13.54 13.95 3.67
C LEU A 81 13.38 12.55 3.08
N ILE A 82 14.18 11.58 3.55
CA ILE A 82 14.09 10.18 3.11
C ILE A 82 12.73 9.58 3.48
N LEU A 83 12.23 9.83 4.70
CA LEU A 83 10.94 9.31 5.14
C LEU A 83 9.78 9.87 4.32
N HIS A 84 9.82 11.16 3.98
CA HIS A 84 8.85 11.77 3.07
C HIS A 84 8.94 11.18 1.66
N ALA A 85 10.15 11.05 1.10
CA ALA A 85 10.33 10.46 -0.22
C ALA A 85 9.80 9.02 -0.27
N LEU A 86 10.07 8.20 0.75
CA LEU A 86 9.55 6.83 0.83
C LEU A 86 8.01 6.80 0.90
N ALA A 87 7.39 7.72 1.64
CA ALA A 87 5.94 7.84 1.67
C ALA A 87 5.36 8.19 0.29
N ASP A 88 5.99 9.12 -0.44
CA ASP A 88 5.57 9.49 -1.79
C ASP A 88 5.73 8.32 -2.78
N PHE A 89 6.82 7.56 -2.68
CA PHE A 89 7.01 6.33 -3.46
C PHE A 89 5.95 5.27 -3.14
N GLY A 90 5.55 5.12 -1.87
CA GLY A 90 4.47 4.22 -1.48
C GLY A 90 3.12 4.62 -2.08
N LEU A 91 2.78 5.92 -2.03
CA LEU A 91 1.57 6.47 -2.63
C LEU A 91 1.55 6.30 -4.15
N PHE A 92 2.65 6.66 -4.83
CA PHE A 92 2.79 6.51 -6.26
C PHE A 92 2.70 5.04 -6.68
N GLY A 93 3.41 4.15 -5.96
CA GLY A 93 3.38 2.71 -6.19
C GLY A 93 1.98 2.13 -6.05
N SER A 94 1.23 2.52 -5.02
CA SER A 94 -0.16 2.05 -4.82
C SER A 94 -1.09 2.48 -5.96
N SER A 95 -0.97 3.72 -6.43
CA SER A 95 -1.79 4.28 -7.51
C SER A 95 -1.45 3.64 -8.86
N PHE A 96 -0.16 3.49 -9.15
CA PHE A 96 0.30 2.84 -10.38
C PHE A 96 -0.07 1.35 -10.42
N ASN A 97 -0.09 0.69 -9.27
CA ASN A 97 -0.52 -0.69 -9.17
C ASN A 97 -2.02 -0.86 -9.44
N LEU A 98 -2.87 0.00 -8.88
CA LEU A 98 -4.31 0.02 -9.19
C LEU A 98 -4.54 0.22 -10.70
N PHE A 99 -3.79 1.15 -11.32
CA PHE A 99 -3.81 1.36 -12.75
C PHE A 99 -3.40 0.10 -13.52
N SER A 100 -2.29 -0.53 -13.14
CA SER A 100 -1.78 -1.76 -13.77
C SER A 100 -2.76 -2.91 -13.64
N PHE A 101 -3.43 -3.05 -12.49
CA PHE A 101 -4.49 -4.03 -12.27
C PHE A 101 -5.70 -3.77 -13.17
N THR A 102 -6.14 -2.52 -13.26
CA THR A 102 -7.27 -2.13 -14.14
C THR A 102 -6.94 -2.40 -15.60
N PHE A 103 -5.72 -2.10 -16.02
CA PHE A 103 -5.25 -2.34 -17.38
C PHE A 103 -5.13 -3.84 -17.69
N GLU A 104 -4.62 -4.63 -16.76
CA GLU A 104 -4.58 -6.10 -16.87
C GLU A 104 -5.99 -6.67 -17.05
N ARG A 105 -6.95 -6.22 -16.23
CA ARG A 105 -8.36 -6.62 -16.35
C ARG A 105 -9.01 -6.18 -17.65
N LEU A 106 -8.64 -5.00 -18.17
CA LEU A 106 -9.11 -4.53 -19.48
C LEU A 106 -8.61 -5.45 -20.60
N ILE A 107 -7.32 -5.81 -20.60
CA ILE A 107 -6.75 -6.74 -21.59
C ILE A 107 -7.42 -8.10 -21.49
N ALA A 108 -7.57 -8.64 -20.28
CA ALA A 108 -8.21 -9.93 -20.05
C ALA A 108 -9.66 -9.94 -20.57
N THR A 109 -10.39 -8.82 -20.42
CA THR A 109 -11.77 -8.69 -20.92
C THR A 109 -11.83 -8.53 -22.44
N TRP A 110 -10.87 -7.82 -23.04
CA TRP A 110 -10.87 -7.57 -24.49
C TRP A 110 -10.38 -8.76 -25.31
N ARG A 111 -9.46 -9.56 -24.75
CA ARG A 111 -8.86 -10.73 -25.43
C ARG A 111 -8.92 -11.98 -24.56
N VAL A 112 -10.14 -12.39 -24.21
CA VAL A 112 -10.40 -13.56 -23.36
C VAL A 112 -9.70 -14.82 -23.90
N ASP A 113 -9.86 -15.11 -25.19
CA ASP A 113 -9.34 -16.34 -25.82
C ASP A 113 -7.80 -16.41 -25.84
N ASP A 114 -7.12 -15.28 -26.04
CA ASP A 114 -5.65 -15.21 -26.00
C ASP A 114 -5.14 -15.24 -24.56
N TYR A 115 -5.87 -14.63 -23.62
CA TYR A 115 -5.47 -14.49 -22.23
C TYR A 115 -5.50 -15.83 -21.48
N GLU A 116 -6.52 -16.67 -21.70
CA GLU A 116 -6.56 -18.04 -21.18
C GLU A 116 -5.43 -18.92 -21.76
N ASN A 117 -5.05 -18.68 -23.01
CA ASN A 117 -3.95 -19.41 -23.65
C ASN A 117 -2.55 -18.99 -23.14
N ILE A 118 -2.39 -17.77 -22.64
CA ILE A 118 -1.15 -17.34 -21.97
C ILE A 118 -1.01 -18.06 -20.62
N SER A 119 -2.11 -18.31 -19.92
CA SER A 119 -2.06 -19.01 -18.63
C SER A 119 -1.90 -20.52 -18.76
N SER A 120 -2.45 -21.12 -19.82
CA SER A 120 -2.31 -22.56 -20.08
C SER A 120 -0.89 -22.98 -20.47
N ARG A 121 -0.04 -22.03 -20.89
CA ARG A 121 1.36 -22.28 -21.27
C ARG A 121 2.35 -22.21 -20.10
N VAL A 122 1.95 -21.71 -18.94
CA VAL A 122 2.79 -21.71 -17.73
C VAL A 122 2.53 -23.03 -17.00
N SER A 123 3.14 -24.11 -17.50
CA SER A 123 3.20 -25.37 -16.76
C SER A 123 4.04 -25.19 -15.50
N TYR A 124 3.45 -25.53 -14.35
CA TYR A 124 4.15 -25.68 -13.07
C TYR A 124 4.97 -26.96 -13.03
#